data_AF-A0A6A4GYS3-F1
#
_entry.id   AF-A0A6A4GYS3-F1
#
_cell.length_a   1.000
_cell.length_b   1.000
_cell.length_c   1.000
_cell.angle_alpha   90.00
_cell.angle_beta   90.00
_cell.angle_gamma   90.00
#
_symmetry.space_group_name_H-M   'P 1'
#
loop_
_entity.id
_entity.type
_entity.pdbx_description
1 polymer ?
#
loop_
_entity_poly.entity_id
_entity_poly.type
_entity_poly.pdbx_seq_one_letter_code
_entity_poly.pdbx_strand_id
1 'polypeptide(L)' 'MHRTQTKYPHDKFEVVLRKDDAGSAEWRIKCVDCPGKLYKPGPGEALSNFEVHLKNRQHRQRVDARVGKLYP' A
#
# COMPACT_ATOMS: atom_id res chain seq x y z
N MET A 1 13.75 -4.04 -9.20
CA MET A 1 12.82 -4.47 -8.14
C MET A 1 13.15 -3.67 -6.87
N HIS A 2 12.14 -3.25 -6.07
CA HIS A 2 12.26 -2.40 -4.85
C HIS A 2 12.47 -0.87 -4.99
N ARG A 3 11.70 -0.15 -5.81
CA ARG A 3 11.82 1.32 -5.88
C ARG A 3 10.97 2.09 -4.85
N THR A 4 9.86 1.51 -4.41
CA THR A 4 8.91 2.17 -3.49
C THR A 4 9.25 1.94 -2.03
N GLN A 5 9.66 0.74 -1.63
CA GLN A 5 9.97 0.46 -0.21
C GLN A 5 11.21 1.22 0.28
N THR A 6 12.23 1.39 -0.57
CA THR A 6 13.42 2.20 -0.25
C THR A 6 13.07 3.68 -0.02
N LYS A 7 12.06 4.19 -0.73
CA LYS A 7 11.60 5.58 -0.63
C LYS A 7 10.61 5.79 0.53
N TYR A 8 9.92 4.73 0.91
CA TYR A 8 8.86 4.72 1.91
C TYR A 8 9.09 3.54 2.89
N PRO A 9 10.19 3.58 3.68
CA PRO A 9 10.64 2.43 4.48
C PRO A 9 9.68 2.10 5.63
N HIS A 10 8.91 3.08 6.09
CA HIS A 10 7.92 2.90 7.13
C HIS A 10 6.54 2.55 6.55
N ASP A 11 6.30 2.69 5.27
CA ASP A 11 4.98 2.45 4.71
C ASP A 11 4.78 0.94 4.52
N LYS A 12 3.77 0.38 5.21
CA LYS A 12 3.49 -1.06 5.19
C LYS A 12 2.27 -1.34 4.34
N PHE A 13 2.43 -2.18 3.32
CA PHE A 13 1.36 -2.63 2.45
C PHE A 13 1.60 -4.07 2.02
N GLU A 14 0.52 -4.77 1.75
CA GLU A 14 0.51 -6.18 1.38
C GLU A 14 -0.14 -6.36 0.02
N VAL A 15 0.35 -7.32 -0.76
CA VAL A 15 -0.27 -7.72 -2.01
C VAL A 15 -1.07 -8.99 -1.75
N VAL A 16 -2.37 -8.91 -1.93
CA VAL A 16 -3.33 -10.01 -1.71
C VAL A 16 -3.97 -10.42 -3.02
N LEU A 17 -4.06 -11.72 -3.27
CA LEU A 17 -4.83 -12.24 -4.39
C LEU A 17 -6.29 -12.38 -3.97
N ARG A 18 -7.20 -11.60 -4.56
CA ARG A 18 -8.63 -11.81 -4.38
C ARG A 18 -9.16 -12.67 -5.52
N LYS A 19 -9.63 -13.86 -5.18
CA LYS A 19 -10.44 -14.68 -6.08
C LYS A 19 -11.90 -14.28 -5.92
N ASP A 20 -12.54 -13.90 -7.01
CA ASP A 20 -13.98 -13.69 -7.04
C ASP A 20 -14.73 -15.01 -7.25
N ASP A 21 -16.04 -15.02 -7.00
CA ASP A 21 -16.89 -16.22 -7.10
C ASP A 21 -16.96 -16.77 -8.53
N ALA A 22 -16.79 -15.90 -9.54
CA ALA A 22 -16.66 -16.29 -10.95
C ALA A 22 -15.28 -16.87 -11.31
N GLY A 23 -14.38 -17.04 -10.33
CA GLY A 23 -13.10 -17.72 -10.50
C GLY A 23 -11.95 -16.83 -10.98
N SER A 24 -12.17 -15.52 -11.18
CA SER A 24 -11.10 -14.59 -11.56
C SER A 24 -10.27 -14.25 -10.33
N ALA A 25 -8.95 -14.44 -10.44
CA ALA A 25 -8.01 -14.09 -9.39
C ALA A 25 -7.34 -12.75 -9.73
N GLU A 26 -7.66 -11.70 -8.99
CA GLU A 26 -7.10 -10.36 -9.17
C GLU A 26 -6.20 -9.98 -8.01
N TRP A 27 -4.95 -9.63 -8.32
CA TRP A 27 -4.02 -9.07 -7.34
C TRP A 27 -4.48 -7.69 -6.89
N ARG A 28 -4.42 -7.44 -5.58
CA ARG A 28 -4.78 -6.17 -4.95
C ARG A 28 -3.76 -5.78 -3.90
N ILE A 29 -3.52 -4.50 -3.76
CA ILE A 29 -2.64 -3.94 -2.74
C ILE A 29 -3.50 -3.41 -1.60
N LYS A 30 -3.20 -3.87 -0.39
CA LYS A 30 -3.84 -3.45 0.86
C LYS A 30 -2.83 -2.63 1.65
N CYS A 31 -3.18 -1.40 2.01
CA CYS A 31 -2.40 -0.61 2.95
C CYS A 31 -2.69 -1.09 4.39
N VAL A 32 -1.64 -1.33 5.17
CA VAL A 32 -1.78 -1.74 6.58
C VAL A 32 -2.24 -0.57 7.44
N ASP A 33 -1.76 0.64 7.11
CA ASP A 33 -2.07 1.87 7.85
C ASP A 33 -3.45 2.47 7.50
N CYS A 34 -3.95 2.17 6.31
CA CYS A 34 -5.22 2.69 5.82
C CYS A 34 -6.22 1.53 5.59
N PRO A 35 -6.97 1.13 6.63
CA PRO A 35 -7.98 0.09 6.49
C PRO A 35 -9.12 0.55 5.57
N GLY A 36 -9.61 -0.37 4.73
CA GLY A 36 -10.83 -0.18 3.95
C GLY A 36 -10.64 0.04 2.45
N LYS A 37 -9.44 0.41 1.96
CA LYS A 37 -9.21 0.62 0.52
C LYS A 37 -8.22 -0.39 -0.06
N LEU A 38 -8.66 -1.12 -1.08
CA LEU A 38 -7.84 -2.02 -1.88
C LEU A 38 -7.53 -1.36 -3.21
N TYR A 39 -6.26 -1.41 -3.62
CA TYR A 39 -5.78 -0.79 -4.85
C TYR A 39 -5.45 -1.86 -5.89
N LYS A 40 -5.71 -1.58 -7.16
CA LYS A 40 -5.29 -2.45 -8.26
C LYS A 40 -3.83 -2.15 -8.62
N PRO A 41 -2.95 -3.15 -8.77
CA PRO A 41 -1.62 -2.94 -9.31
C PRO A 41 -1.74 -2.37 -10.74
N GLY A 42 -0.82 -1.47 -11.11
CA GLY A 42 -0.77 -0.90 -12.46
C GLY A 42 -0.29 -1.94 -13.50
N PRO A 43 -0.34 -1.60 -14.80
CA PRO A 43 0.23 -2.45 -15.85
C PRO A 43 1.69 -2.78 -15.54
N GLY A 44 2.07 -4.05 -15.69
CA GLY A 44 3.41 -4.54 -15.34
C GLY A 44 3.67 -4.67 -13.84
N GLU A 45 2.63 -4.89 -13.03
CA GLU A 45 2.72 -5.06 -11.55
C GLU A 45 3.35 -3.84 -10.85
N ALA A 46 3.25 -2.67 -11.50
CA ALA A 46 3.85 -1.45 -11.00
C ALA A 46 3.02 -0.81 -9.88
N LEU A 47 3.73 -0.32 -8.85
CA LEU A 47 3.15 0.44 -7.74
C LEU A 47 2.99 1.94 -8.03
N SER A 48 3.18 2.37 -9.29
CA SER A 48 3.14 3.79 -9.68
C SER A 48 1.82 4.47 -9.30
N ASN A 49 0.69 3.76 -9.50
CA ASN A 49 -0.64 4.24 -9.08
C ASN A 49 -0.85 4.19 -7.57
N PHE A 50 -0.03 3.45 -6.83
CA PHE A 50 -0.08 3.38 -5.38
C PHE A 50 0.78 4.47 -4.72
N GLU A 51 1.78 5.01 -5.42
CA GLU A 51 2.61 6.11 -4.91
C GLU A 51 1.81 7.37 -4.57
N VAL A 52 0.71 7.66 -5.29
CA VAL A 52 -0.19 8.77 -4.92
C VAL A 52 -0.84 8.56 -3.56
N HIS A 53 -1.18 7.31 -3.22
CA HIS A 53 -1.68 6.96 -1.89
C HIS A 53 -0.60 7.16 -0.83
N LEU A 54 0.65 6.74 -1.11
CA LEU A 54 1.78 6.92 -0.20
C LEU A 54 2.08 8.41 0.07
N LYS A 55 1.87 9.28 -0.92
CA LYS A 55 2.02 10.75 -0.76
C LYS A 55 0.84 11.43 -0.08
N ASN A 56 -0.29 10.74 0.09
CA ASN A 56 -1.49 11.34 0.65
C ASN A 56 -1.28 11.75 2.11
N ARG A 57 -1.64 13.00 2.46
CA ARG A 57 -1.42 13.56 3.81
C ARG A 57 -2.02 12.71 4.91
N GLN A 58 -3.24 12.19 4.71
CA GLN A 58 -3.92 11.37 5.71
C GLN A 58 -3.25 10.01 5.90
N HIS A 59 -2.71 9.42 4.83
CA HIS A 59 -1.91 8.20 4.94
C HIS A 59 -0.64 8.46 5.75
N ARG A 60 0.11 9.53 5.40
CA ARG A 60 1.30 9.93 6.15
C ARG A 60 1.03 10.16 7.63
N GLN A 61 -0.09 10.80 7.99
CA GLN A 61 -0.50 10.97 9.40
C GLN A 61 -0.77 9.64 10.10
N ARG A 62 -1.38 8.65 9.43
CA ARG A 62 -1.61 7.32 10.01
C ARG A 62 -0.31 6.54 10.19
N VAL A 63 0.59 6.59 9.19
CA VAL A 63 1.93 6.02 9.29
C VAL A 63 2.69 6.68 10.45
N ASP A 64 2.67 8.01 10.52
CA ASP A 64 3.33 8.79 11.57
C ASP A 64 2.76 8.47 12.95
N ALA A 65 1.44 8.32 13.09
CA ALA A 65 0.82 7.89 14.35
C ALA A 65 1.19 6.45 14.74
N ARG A 66 1.32 5.53 13.77
CA ARG A 66 1.71 4.14 14.00
C ARG A 66 3.20 4.01 14.34
N VAL A 67 4.07 4.74 13.64
CA VAL A 67 5.52 4.83 13.97
C VAL A 67 5.71 5.61 15.27
N GLY A 68 4.84 6.60 15.50
CA GLY A 68 4.32 7.14 16.74
C GLY A 68 5.31 7.77 17.70
N LYS A 69 6.31 7.02 18.16
CA LYS A 69 6.95 7.27 19.45
C LYS A 69 8.34 6.61 19.60
N LEU A 70 8.98 6.16 18.52
CA LEU A 70 10.27 5.44 18.59
C LEU A 70 11.43 6.11 17.86
N TYR A 71 11.31 7.39 17.51
CA TYR A 71 12.48 8.17 17.16
C TYR A 71 12.52 9.42 18.04
N PRO A 72 13.32 9.42 19.12
CA PRO A 72 13.75 10.68 19.73
C PRO A 72 14.53 11.55 18.73
#